data_AF-A0A6G1KEC6-F1
#
_entry.id   AF-A0A6G1KEC6-F1
#
_cell.length_a   1.000
_cell.length_b   1.000
_cell.length_c   1.000
_cell.angle_alpha   90.00
_cell.angle_beta   90.00
_cell.angle_gamma   90.00
#
_symmetry.space_group_name_H-M   'P 1'
#
loop_
_entity.id
_entity.type
_entity.pdbx_description
1 polymer ?
#
loop_
_entity_poly.entity_id
_entity_poly.type
_entity_poly.pdbx_seq_one_letter_code
_entity_poly.pdbx_strand_id
1 'polypeptide(L)'
;MRLLISVTMSVHSSFPVRCEPVAHDDDDDNINPFEDPGYIIDDVAAKTLIFPSEFAVPIINAALSHHSLDSSPYSTAQSLESTCTSITSFIPTPITWGVEDLKYLLNIIHPGLWRQNFLVFKPPLETLQHEQPPFYIQLWVCVPNQPIPAEAYSLQTPISTVRPSSWYPLAHSDWGCASLNSALKSLAKSLLSDGDAVDKLCTKYTTMWTLYTYQERSLQSVLRGMRAMGRADDEERGTRLCQLSGVVDESCEYELRLEHYLLEVGIGGLDEWVQFVETGLRLGEEERARWGVVYGEVVMFLREAALG
;
A
#
# COMPACT_ATOMS: atom_id res chain seq x y z
N MET A 1 -1.37 -20.44 -16.15
CA MET A 1 -0.90 -19.34 -17.00
C MET A 1 -1.17 -18.06 -16.21
N ARG A 2 -0.17 -17.50 -15.52
CA ARG A 2 -0.35 -16.28 -14.70
C ARG A 2 -0.20 -15.07 -15.62
N LEU A 3 -1.22 -14.20 -15.65
CA LEU A 3 -1.21 -12.98 -16.46
C LEU A 3 -0.32 -11.94 -15.75
N LEU A 4 0.79 -11.56 -16.39
CA LEU A 4 1.55 -10.35 -16.02
C LEU A 4 0.74 -9.13 -16.46
N ILE A 5 -0.14 -8.63 -15.59
CA ILE A 5 -0.88 -7.39 -15.85
C ILE A 5 -0.05 -6.21 -15.36
N SER A 6 0.50 -5.43 -16.29
CA SER A 6 1.18 -4.18 -15.97
C SER A 6 0.14 -3.07 -15.84
N VAL A 7 -0.16 -2.64 -14.60
CA VAL A 7 -0.96 -1.43 -14.36
C VAL A 7 -0.01 -0.25 -14.23
N THR A 8 -0.22 0.78 -15.05
CA THR A 8 0.44 2.08 -14.90
C THR A 8 -0.24 2.84 -13.76
N MET A 9 0.36 2.82 -12.56
CA MET A 9 -0.08 3.64 -11.43
C MET A 9 1.09 4.47 -10.91
N SER A 10 0.90 5.78 -10.82
CA SER A 10 1.86 6.69 -10.20
C SER A 10 1.78 6.50 -8.68
N VAL A 11 2.84 5.99 -8.07
CA VAL A 11 2.93 5.81 -6.61
C VAL A 11 4.00 6.77 -6.12
N HIS A 12 3.60 7.83 -5.43
CA HIS A 12 4.52 8.62 -4.62
C HIS A 12 4.68 7.89 -3.29
N SER A 13 5.78 7.15 -3.11
CA SER A 13 6.09 6.55 -1.81
C SER A 13 6.69 7.60 -0.89
N SER A 14 5.92 8.06 0.09
CA SER A 14 6.42 8.84 1.22
C SER A 14 7.12 7.88 2.19
N PHE A 15 8.39 8.13 2.48
CA PHE A 15 9.14 7.41 3.53
C PHE A 15 8.53 7.69 4.91
N PRO A 16 8.59 6.74 5.88
CA PRO A 16 8.05 6.97 7.21
C PRO A 16 8.87 8.03 7.95
N VAL A 17 8.18 9.06 8.43
CA VAL A 17 8.70 10.02 9.41
C VAL A 17 8.83 9.29 10.75
N ARG A 18 10.06 9.17 11.23
CA ARG A 18 10.38 8.67 12.56
C ARG A 18 9.99 9.74 13.57
N CYS A 19 8.94 9.53 14.36
CA CYS A 19 8.63 10.38 15.51
C CYS A 19 9.67 10.12 16.61
N GLU A 20 10.69 10.97 16.70
CA GLU A 20 11.50 11.08 17.92
C GLU A 20 10.79 12.04 18.90
N PRO A 21 10.87 11.78 20.23
CA PRO A 21 10.31 12.68 21.22
C PRO A 21 11.12 13.98 21.26
N VAL A 22 10.44 15.11 21.05
CA VAL A 22 11.01 16.45 21.21
C VAL A 22 11.31 16.67 22.69
N ALA A 23 12.59 16.64 23.06
CA ALA A 23 13.06 17.24 24.29
C ALA A 23 13.04 18.77 24.09
N HIS A 24 12.26 19.44 24.94
CA HIS A 24 12.26 20.89 25.08
C HIS A 24 13.54 21.27 25.82
N ASP A 25 14.54 21.76 25.09
CA ASP A 25 15.62 22.57 25.66
C ASP A 25 15.42 23.99 25.13
N ASP A 26 15.04 24.87 26.05
CA ASP A 26 15.08 26.32 25.92
C ASP A 26 16.56 26.74 25.83
N ASP A 27 16.95 27.47 24.79
CA ASP A 27 17.72 28.72 24.87
C ASP A 27 18.30 29.17 23.51
N ASP A 28 18.31 30.49 23.36
CA ASP A 28 19.11 31.35 22.48
C ASP A 28 18.73 31.53 20.99
N ASP A 29 17.87 32.55 20.79
CA ASP A 29 18.14 33.74 19.97
C ASP A 29 19.25 33.61 18.92
N ASN A 30 18.87 33.25 17.69
CA ASN A 30 19.65 33.62 16.52
C ASN A 30 18.72 34.12 15.39
N ILE A 31 18.57 35.44 15.38
CA ILE A 31 17.90 36.26 14.38
C ILE A 31 18.63 36.10 13.05
N ASN A 32 17.99 35.44 12.07
CA ASN A 32 18.49 35.40 10.70
C ASN A 32 17.81 36.53 9.88
N PRO A 33 18.56 37.53 9.37
CA PRO A 33 18.01 38.80 8.88
C PRO A 33 17.66 38.79 7.38
N PHE A 34 16.97 37.75 6.91
CA PHE A 34 16.51 37.68 5.52
C PHE A 34 15.01 37.33 5.43
N GLU A 35 14.19 38.20 6.01
CA GLU A 35 12.94 38.63 5.36
C GLU A 35 13.37 39.47 4.14
N ASP A 36 12.84 39.34 2.92
CA ASP A 36 11.46 39.48 2.41
C ASP A 36 11.56 39.38 0.84
N PRO A 37 10.54 39.57 -0.03
CA PRO A 37 9.08 39.42 0.06
C PRO A 37 8.45 38.57 -1.09
N GLY A 38 7.21 38.12 -0.84
CA GLY A 38 6.07 38.38 -1.73
C GLY A 38 6.01 37.72 -3.11
N TYR A 39 5.19 36.67 -3.22
CA TYR A 39 4.34 36.47 -4.39
C TYR A 39 2.92 36.10 -3.97
N ILE A 40 2.06 37.12 -4.05
CA ILE A 40 0.61 37.03 -4.06
C ILE A 40 0.21 36.54 -5.46
N ILE A 41 -0.53 35.44 -5.53
CA ILE A 41 -1.38 35.17 -6.69
C ILE A 41 -2.81 35.09 -6.17
N ASP A 42 -3.54 36.15 -6.49
CA ASP A 42 -4.97 36.29 -6.32
C ASP A 42 -5.74 35.27 -7.16
N ASP A 43 -6.77 34.73 -6.52
CA ASP A 43 -8.14 34.68 -7.02
C ASP A 43 -8.44 33.83 -8.27
N VAL A 44 -8.89 32.60 -8.02
CA VAL A 44 -9.92 31.97 -8.86
C VAL A 44 -11.10 31.58 -7.96
N ALA A 45 -12.00 32.54 -7.77
CA ALA A 45 -13.38 32.31 -7.39
C ALA A 45 -14.03 31.21 -8.26
N ALA A 46 -14.16 30.00 -7.71
CA ALA A 46 -15.00 28.95 -8.24
C ALA A 46 -16.16 28.68 -7.28
N LYS A 47 -17.33 29.14 -7.70
CA LYS A 47 -18.67 28.97 -7.13
C LYS A 47 -18.84 27.72 -6.26
N THR A 48 -19.05 27.97 -4.97
CA THR A 48 -19.50 27.02 -3.95
C THR A 48 -20.90 26.51 -4.30
N LEU A 49 -21.04 25.21 -4.54
CA LEU A 49 -22.34 24.53 -4.44
C LEU A 49 -22.59 24.23 -2.97
N ILE A 50 -23.55 24.92 -2.38
CA ILE A 50 -24.02 24.65 -1.01
C ILE A 50 -24.83 23.34 -1.06
N PHE A 51 -24.22 22.26 -0.60
CA PHE A 51 -24.95 21.05 -0.20
C PHE A 51 -25.31 21.17 1.29
N PRO A 52 -26.49 20.67 1.72
CA PRO A 52 -26.93 20.81 3.10
C PRO A 52 -25.90 20.22 4.06
N SER A 53 -25.48 21.05 5.03
CA SER A 53 -24.31 20.86 5.91
C SER A 53 -24.57 20.00 7.14
N GLU A 54 -25.68 19.28 7.21
CA GLU A 54 -26.01 18.47 8.37
C GLU A 54 -26.60 17.13 7.93
N PHE A 55 -25.73 16.13 7.82
CA PHE A 55 -26.14 14.76 8.09
C PHE A 55 -25.64 14.43 9.48
N ALA A 56 -26.59 14.24 10.40
CA ALA A 56 -26.28 13.56 11.65
C ALA A 56 -25.78 12.17 11.29
N VAL A 57 -24.46 11.98 11.28
CA VAL A 57 -23.86 10.66 11.32
C VAL A 57 -24.31 10.08 12.66
N PRO A 58 -25.01 8.94 12.69
CA PRO A 58 -25.32 8.30 13.96
C PRO A 58 -23.99 7.99 14.63
N ILE A 59 -23.65 8.77 15.65
CA ILE A 59 -22.62 8.39 16.62
C ILE A 59 -23.10 7.05 17.12
N ILE A 60 -22.35 5.99 16.82
CA ILE A 60 -22.53 4.70 17.49
C ILE A 60 -22.13 4.99 18.93
N ASN A 61 -23.08 5.48 19.72
CA ASN A 61 -22.97 5.47 21.16
C ASN A 61 -22.81 4.00 21.50
N ALA A 62 -21.59 3.59 21.84
CA ALA A 62 -21.31 2.31 22.44
C ALA A 62 -22.03 2.28 23.79
N ALA A 63 -23.33 2.00 23.75
CA ALA A 63 -24.12 1.63 24.91
C ALA A 63 -23.69 0.20 25.27
N LEU A 64 -22.53 0.09 25.90
CA LEU A 64 -22.21 -1.01 26.80
C LEU A 64 -23.13 -0.90 28.03
N SER A 65 -24.42 -1.21 27.84
CA SER A 65 -25.31 -1.57 28.94
C SER A 65 -25.40 -3.09 28.98
N HIS A 66 -24.61 -3.67 29.87
CA HIS A 66 -24.88 -4.98 30.46
C HIS A 66 -26.24 -4.92 31.16
N HIS A 67 -27.34 -5.20 30.47
CA HIS A 67 -28.61 -5.51 31.11
C HIS A 67 -29.36 -6.62 30.39
N SER A 68 -29.57 -7.67 31.18
CA SER A 68 -30.49 -8.79 31.12
C SER A 68 -31.43 -8.93 29.91
N LEU A 69 -31.37 -10.14 29.36
CA LEU A 69 -32.48 -10.87 28.75
C LEU A 69 -33.82 -10.52 29.40
N ASP A 70 -34.71 -9.88 28.66
CA ASP A 70 -36.14 -10.16 28.72
C ASP A 70 -36.85 -9.68 27.44
N SER A 71 -37.46 -10.67 26.78
CA SER A 71 -38.45 -10.66 25.70
C SER A 71 -39.06 -9.33 25.22
N SER A 72 -38.97 -9.10 23.90
CA SER A 72 -40.14 -8.71 23.11
C SER A 72 -40.02 -9.04 21.62
N PRO A 73 -41.16 -9.20 20.91
CA PRO A 73 -41.22 -9.95 19.66
C PRO A 73 -41.42 -9.06 18.42
N TYR A 74 -41.10 -9.63 17.26
CA TYR A 74 -41.42 -9.14 15.90
C TYR A 74 -40.71 -7.88 15.40
N SER A 75 -39.66 -8.09 14.60
CA SER A 75 -39.40 -7.28 13.41
C SER A 75 -38.93 -8.18 12.29
N THR A 76 -39.82 -8.41 11.33
CA THR A 76 -39.57 -9.19 10.11
C THR A 76 -38.83 -8.29 9.11
N ALA A 77 -37.54 -8.06 9.34
CA ALA A 77 -36.67 -7.54 8.29
C ALA A 77 -36.28 -8.72 7.40
N GLN A 78 -36.76 -8.72 6.16
CA GLN A 78 -36.32 -9.66 5.13
C GLN A 78 -34.82 -9.44 4.90
N SER A 79 -34.00 -10.31 5.50
CA SER A 79 -32.60 -10.45 5.16
C SER A 79 -32.54 -10.87 3.70
N LEU A 80 -32.06 -9.97 2.84
CA LEU A 80 -31.69 -10.30 1.47
C LEU A 80 -30.57 -11.33 1.58
N GLU A 81 -30.91 -12.60 1.34
CA GLU A 81 -29.96 -13.68 1.13
C GLU A 81 -29.08 -13.31 -0.08
N SER A 82 -27.99 -12.60 0.20
CA SER A 82 -26.90 -12.40 -0.73
C SER A 82 -26.42 -13.78 -1.12
N THR A 83 -26.79 -14.20 -2.33
CA THR A 83 -26.37 -15.46 -2.92
C THR A 83 -24.87 -15.38 -3.11
N CYS A 84 -24.14 -15.85 -2.09
CA CYS A 84 -22.70 -15.91 -2.10
C CYS A 84 -22.34 -17.02 -3.10
N THR A 85 -22.06 -16.64 -4.35
CA THR A 85 -21.53 -17.55 -5.36
C THR A 85 -20.32 -18.24 -4.76
N SER A 86 -20.44 -19.55 -4.54
CA SER A 86 -19.46 -20.36 -3.85
C SER A 86 -18.10 -20.15 -4.50
N ILE A 87 -17.21 -19.47 -3.79
CA ILE A 87 -15.81 -19.35 -4.16
C ILE A 87 -15.28 -20.78 -4.17
N THR A 88 -15.03 -21.32 -5.36
CA THR A 88 -14.36 -22.61 -5.54
C THR A 88 -13.13 -22.60 -4.63
N SER A 89 -13.09 -23.52 -3.66
CA SER A 89 -11.99 -23.60 -2.71
C SER A 89 -10.69 -23.80 -3.49
N PHE A 90 -9.90 -22.73 -3.58
CA PHE A 90 -8.61 -22.77 -4.26
C PHE A 90 -7.66 -23.54 -3.35
N ILE A 91 -7.25 -24.74 -3.76
CA ILE A 91 -6.19 -25.46 -3.05
C ILE A 91 -4.88 -24.79 -3.47
N PRO A 92 -4.14 -24.15 -2.54
CA PRO A 92 -2.89 -23.50 -2.89
C PRO A 92 -1.90 -24.56 -3.36
N THR A 93 -1.42 -24.40 -4.60
CA THR A 93 -0.38 -25.26 -5.16
C THR A 93 0.98 -24.74 -4.71
N PRO A 94 1.86 -25.58 -4.15
CA PRO A 94 3.20 -25.19 -3.72
C PRO A 94 3.93 -24.29 -4.73
N ILE A 95 4.41 -23.12 -4.29
CA ILE A 95 5.19 -22.21 -5.14
C ILE A 95 6.47 -22.90 -5.61
N THR A 96 6.56 -23.11 -6.93
CA THR A 96 7.77 -23.57 -7.59
C THR A 96 8.67 -22.38 -7.89
N TRP A 97 9.41 -21.88 -6.90
CA TRP A 97 10.25 -20.67 -7.01
C TRP A 97 11.11 -20.62 -8.29
N GLY A 98 10.57 -19.99 -9.33
CA GLY A 98 11.23 -19.70 -10.58
C GLY A 98 11.47 -18.20 -10.76
N VAL A 99 12.09 -17.85 -11.89
CA VAL A 99 12.38 -16.44 -12.23
C VAL A 99 11.09 -15.61 -12.27
N GLU A 100 10.01 -16.16 -12.83
CA GLU A 100 8.74 -15.45 -12.95
C GLU A 100 8.04 -15.25 -11.60
N ASP A 101 8.14 -16.19 -10.66
CA ASP A 101 7.62 -16.01 -9.29
C ASP A 101 8.36 -14.91 -8.54
N LEU A 102 9.69 -14.82 -8.72
CA LEU A 102 10.48 -13.75 -8.12
C LEU A 102 10.14 -12.38 -8.72
N LYS A 103 9.97 -12.30 -10.06
CA LYS A 103 9.52 -11.06 -10.71
C LYS A 103 8.13 -10.65 -10.23
N TYR A 104 7.22 -11.62 -10.08
CA TYR A 104 5.89 -11.38 -9.55
C TYR A 104 5.94 -10.84 -8.12
N LEU A 105 6.75 -11.46 -7.25
CA LEU A 105 7.01 -10.98 -5.89
C LEU A 105 7.54 -9.54 -5.87
N LEU A 106 8.52 -9.22 -6.71
CA LEU A 106 9.08 -7.86 -6.79
C LEU A 106 8.08 -6.83 -7.29
N ASN A 107 7.21 -7.21 -8.22
CA ASN A 107 6.12 -6.34 -8.67
C ASN A 107 5.08 -6.09 -7.56
N ILE A 108 4.95 -7.01 -6.59
CA ILE A 108 4.06 -6.87 -5.44
C ILE A 108 4.68 -5.98 -4.35
N ILE A 109 5.94 -6.23 -3.97
CA ILE A 109 6.61 -5.55 -2.85
C ILE A 109 7.15 -4.17 -3.28
N HIS A 110 7.67 -4.07 -4.51
CA HIS A 110 8.32 -2.87 -5.02
C HIS A 110 7.82 -2.47 -6.43
N PRO A 111 6.50 -2.27 -6.64
CA PRO A 111 5.94 -1.97 -7.96
C PRO A 111 6.58 -0.74 -8.61
N GLY A 112 6.89 0.29 -7.82
CA GLY A 112 7.53 1.52 -8.30
C GLY A 112 8.95 1.31 -8.82
N LEU A 113 9.80 0.63 -8.04
CA LEU A 113 11.19 0.34 -8.41
C LEU A 113 11.27 -0.62 -9.59
N TRP A 114 10.35 -1.60 -9.63
CA TRP A 114 10.23 -2.55 -10.74
C TRP A 114 9.86 -1.83 -12.04
N ARG A 115 8.80 -1.01 -12.03
CA ARG A 115 8.32 -0.28 -13.22
C ARG A 115 9.36 0.70 -13.78
N GLN A 116 10.18 1.28 -12.92
CA GLN A 116 11.24 2.22 -13.31
C GLN A 116 12.56 1.51 -13.72
N ASN A 117 12.60 0.17 -13.70
CA ASN A 117 13.79 -0.64 -13.97
C ASN A 117 14.98 -0.26 -13.07
N PHE A 118 14.72 0.08 -11.80
CA PHE A 118 15.76 0.38 -10.82
C PHE A 118 16.29 -0.86 -10.11
N LEU A 119 15.62 -2.00 -10.28
CA LEU A 119 16.04 -3.26 -9.68
C LEU A 119 17.04 -3.98 -10.58
N VAL A 120 18.21 -4.30 -10.02
CA VAL A 120 19.34 -4.91 -10.75
C VAL A 120 19.78 -6.18 -10.03
N PHE A 121 19.82 -7.29 -10.77
CA PHE A 121 20.33 -8.57 -10.27
C PHE A 121 21.82 -8.73 -10.58
N LYS A 122 22.55 -9.30 -9.62
CA LYS A 122 23.94 -9.70 -9.76
C LYS A 122 24.13 -11.15 -9.29
N PRO A 123 24.51 -12.08 -10.18
CA PRO A 123 24.56 -11.92 -11.64
C PRO A 123 23.16 -11.70 -12.25
N PRO A 124 23.04 -11.25 -13.52
CA PRO A 124 21.75 -11.10 -14.19
C PRO A 124 20.96 -12.41 -14.26
N LEU A 125 19.63 -12.36 -14.16
CA LEU A 125 18.82 -13.59 -14.10
C LEU A 125 18.89 -14.43 -15.38
N GLU A 126 19.20 -13.81 -16.51
CA GLU A 126 19.33 -14.46 -17.81
C GLU A 126 20.61 -15.31 -17.89
N THR A 127 21.68 -14.92 -17.18
CA THR A 127 22.95 -15.67 -17.20
C THR A 127 22.89 -16.90 -16.31
N LEU A 128 22.08 -16.86 -15.25
CA LEU A 128 21.94 -17.93 -14.27
C LEU A 128 21.47 -19.26 -14.85
N GLN A 129 20.78 -19.27 -15.99
CA GLN A 129 20.35 -20.52 -16.65
C GLN A 129 21.51 -21.35 -17.19
N HIS A 130 22.67 -20.71 -17.43
CA HIS A 130 23.86 -21.34 -17.98
C HIS A 130 24.99 -21.50 -16.95
N GLU A 131 24.82 -20.93 -15.76
CA GLU A 131 25.79 -21.03 -14.68
C GLU A 131 25.69 -22.37 -13.94
N GLN A 132 26.83 -22.84 -13.45
CA GLN A 132 26.90 -24.03 -12.60
C GLN A 132 26.92 -23.62 -11.12
N PRO A 133 26.36 -24.45 -10.22
CA PRO A 133 26.38 -24.17 -8.79
C PRO A 133 27.83 -24.04 -8.25
N PRO A 134 28.03 -23.31 -7.13
CA PRO A 134 27.01 -22.73 -6.27
C PRO A 134 26.41 -21.42 -6.81
N PHE A 135 25.11 -21.26 -6.63
CA PHE A 135 24.41 -20.02 -6.98
C PHE A 135 24.41 -19.03 -5.80
N TYR A 136 24.64 -17.76 -6.10
CA TYR A 136 24.50 -16.63 -5.17
C TYR A 136 23.95 -15.42 -5.92
N ILE A 137 22.76 -14.96 -5.54
CA ILE A 137 22.04 -13.90 -6.23
C ILE A 137 21.93 -12.70 -5.29
N GLN A 138 22.32 -11.53 -5.78
CA GLN A 138 22.15 -10.26 -5.09
C GLN A 138 21.18 -9.38 -5.86
N LEU A 139 20.28 -8.72 -5.14
CA LEU A 139 19.38 -7.72 -5.68
C LEU A 139 19.78 -6.34 -5.18
N TRP A 140 19.93 -5.41 -6.11
CA TRP A 140 20.35 -4.04 -5.88
C TRP A 140 19.29 -3.06 -6.38
N VAL A 141 19.20 -1.91 -5.72
CA VAL A 141 18.47 -0.73 -6.22
C VAL A 141 19.50 0.22 -6.83
N CYS A 142 19.34 0.54 -8.12
CA CYS A 142 20.08 1.55 -8.83
C CYS A 142 19.31 2.87 -8.75
N VAL A 143 19.86 3.86 -8.07
CA VAL A 143 19.28 5.21 -8.07
C VAL A 143 19.90 5.96 -9.25
N PRO A 144 19.10 6.37 -10.25
CA PRO A 144 19.65 7.16 -11.34
C PRO A 144 20.20 8.46 -10.77
N ASN A 145 21.39 8.84 -11.23
CA ASN A 145 21.88 10.17 -10.95
C ASN A 145 20.85 11.18 -11.48
N GLN A 146 20.46 12.15 -10.64
CA GLN A 146 19.65 13.24 -11.12
C GLN A 146 20.33 13.86 -12.35
N PRO A 147 19.54 14.26 -13.38
CA PRO A 147 20.12 14.86 -14.57
C PRO A 147 21.00 16.02 -14.12
N ILE A 148 22.29 15.92 -14.45
CA ILE A 148 23.27 16.94 -14.09
C ILE A 148 22.78 18.24 -14.72
N PRO A 149 22.48 19.30 -13.94
CA PRO A 149 22.00 20.55 -14.51
C PRO A 149 23.00 21.06 -15.55
N ALA A 150 22.50 21.68 -16.63
CA ALA A 150 23.34 22.13 -17.75
C ALA A 150 24.51 23.03 -17.29
N GLU A 151 24.30 23.76 -16.19
CA GLU A 151 25.28 24.62 -15.52
C GLU A 151 26.53 23.86 -15.02
N ALA A 152 26.40 22.57 -14.70
CA ALA A 152 27.51 21.72 -14.29
C ALA A 152 28.32 21.16 -15.47
N TYR A 153 27.91 21.44 -16.72
CA TYR A 153 28.70 21.23 -17.94
C TYR A 153 29.42 22.52 -18.40
N SER A 154 29.71 23.43 -17.47
CA SER A 154 30.48 24.64 -17.80
C SER A 154 31.90 24.30 -18.23
N LEU A 155 32.37 24.93 -19.31
CA LEU A 155 33.75 24.87 -19.80
C LEU A 155 34.78 25.31 -18.72
N GLN A 156 34.31 26.03 -17.70
CA GLN A 156 35.12 26.57 -16.62
C GLN A 156 35.11 25.68 -15.36
N THR A 157 34.21 24.70 -15.27
CA THR A 157 34.23 23.73 -14.18
C THR A 157 35.25 22.62 -14.51
N PRO A 158 36.17 22.29 -13.60
CA PRO A 158 37.10 21.18 -13.79
C PRO A 158 36.31 19.91 -14.12
N ILE A 159 36.81 19.12 -15.08
CA ILE A 159 36.18 17.91 -15.64
C ILE A 159 35.41 17.18 -14.54
N SER A 160 34.09 17.36 -14.53
CA SER A 160 33.22 16.69 -13.57
C SER A 160 33.31 15.21 -13.89
N THR A 161 34.02 14.46 -13.05
CA THR A 161 34.03 13.00 -13.10
C THR A 161 32.59 12.57 -12.87
N VAL A 162 31.94 12.04 -13.92
CA VAL A 162 30.58 11.51 -13.86
C VAL A 162 30.47 10.65 -12.62
N ARG A 163 29.64 11.08 -11.65
CA ARG A 163 29.46 10.33 -10.41
C ARG A 163 28.90 8.95 -10.79
N PRO A 164 29.55 7.83 -10.41
CA PRO A 164 28.98 6.52 -10.67
C PRO A 164 27.61 6.43 -10.01
N SER A 165 26.65 5.77 -10.66
CA SER A 165 25.31 5.57 -10.08
C SER A 165 25.45 4.94 -8.68
N SER A 166 24.69 5.45 -7.71
CA SER A 166 24.67 4.86 -6.38
C SER A 166 23.81 3.60 -6.38
N TRP A 167 24.38 2.52 -5.82
CA TRP A 167 23.74 1.22 -5.77
C TRP A 167 23.57 0.84 -4.30
N TYR A 168 22.36 0.40 -3.93
CA TYR A 168 22.03 -0.02 -2.57
C TYR A 168 21.66 -1.50 -2.58
N PRO A 169 22.28 -2.34 -1.74
CA PRO A 169 21.89 -3.73 -1.64
C PRO A 169 20.50 -3.81 -1.02
N LEU A 170 19.59 -4.53 -1.66
CA LEU A 170 18.22 -4.71 -1.18
C LEU A 170 18.04 -6.05 -0.47
N ALA A 171 18.50 -7.13 -1.11
CA ALA A 171 18.43 -8.48 -0.57
C ALA A 171 19.47 -9.38 -1.26
N HIS A 172 19.79 -10.52 -0.65
CA HIS A 172 20.62 -11.54 -1.28
C HIS A 172 20.12 -12.94 -0.93
N SER A 173 20.39 -13.91 -1.80
CA SER A 173 20.21 -15.32 -1.46
C SER A 173 21.24 -15.76 -0.41
N ASP A 174 21.04 -16.94 0.15
CA ASP A 174 22.07 -17.64 0.91
C ASP A 174 23.26 -17.98 -0.01
N TRP A 175 24.43 -18.11 0.61
CA TRP A 175 25.62 -18.58 -0.07
C TRP A 175 25.56 -20.09 -0.29
N GLY A 176 26.06 -20.57 -1.43
CA GLY A 176 26.26 -21.99 -1.66
C GLY A 176 25.01 -22.76 -2.12
N CYS A 177 23.98 -22.07 -2.66
CA CYS A 177 22.77 -22.74 -3.11
C CYS A 177 23.08 -23.75 -4.24
N ALA A 178 22.69 -25.01 -4.03
CA ALA A 178 22.97 -26.10 -4.96
C ALA A 178 22.14 -26.05 -6.26
N SER A 179 21.03 -25.29 -6.26
CA SER A 179 20.16 -25.11 -7.41
C SER A 179 19.68 -23.67 -7.52
N LEU A 180 19.36 -23.25 -8.74
CA LEU A 180 18.81 -21.91 -9.02
C LEU A 180 17.51 -21.67 -8.23
N ASN A 181 16.58 -22.63 -8.23
CA ASN A 181 15.33 -22.51 -7.48
C ASN A 181 15.57 -22.32 -5.96
N SER A 182 16.60 -22.97 -5.40
CA SER A 182 16.97 -22.77 -3.99
C SER A 182 17.51 -21.36 -3.74
N ALA A 183 18.35 -20.83 -4.65
CA ALA A 183 18.83 -19.45 -4.56
C ALA A 183 17.70 -18.43 -4.70
N LEU A 184 16.77 -18.63 -5.62
CA LEU A 184 15.61 -17.77 -5.82
C LEU A 184 14.65 -17.82 -4.60
N LYS A 185 14.38 -19.02 -4.07
CA LYS A 185 13.60 -19.20 -2.83
C LYS A 185 14.25 -18.48 -1.65
N SER A 186 15.57 -18.64 -1.50
CA SER A 186 16.32 -17.99 -0.42
C SER A 186 16.31 -16.46 -0.56
N LEU A 187 16.49 -15.93 -1.77
CA LEU A 187 16.38 -14.50 -2.04
C LEU A 187 14.96 -13.97 -1.73
N ALA A 188 13.92 -14.69 -2.13
CA ALA A 188 12.54 -14.34 -1.82
C ALA A 188 12.28 -14.33 -0.31
N LYS A 189 12.82 -15.30 0.43
CA LYS A 189 12.77 -15.33 1.89
C LYS A 189 13.46 -14.11 2.49
N SER A 190 14.60 -13.68 1.95
CA SER A 190 15.27 -12.45 2.38
C SER A 190 14.44 -11.19 2.09
N LEU A 191 13.66 -11.15 1.00
CA LEU A 191 12.77 -10.04 0.69
C LEU A 191 11.53 -10.00 1.61
N LEU A 192 11.11 -11.16 2.09
CA LEU A 192 9.95 -11.36 2.96
C LEU A 192 10.32 -11.48 4.44
N SER A 193 11.55 -11.11 4.83
CA SER A 193 12.01 -11.28 6.21
C SER A 193 11.37 -10.30 7.19
N ASP A 194 10.87 -9.17 6.70
CA ASP A 194 10.13 -8.19 7.48
C ASP A 194 8.65 -8.61 7.56
N GLY A 195 8.29 -9.34 8.61
CA GLY A 195 6.94 -9.86 8.82
C GLY A 195 5.88 -8.76 8.87
N ASP A 196 6.18 -7.63 9.53
CA ASP A 196 5.26 -6.50 9.64
C ASP A 196 4.98 -5.89 8.26
N ALA A 197 6.00 -5.79 7.39
CA ALA A 197 5.81 -5.34 6.02
C ALA A 197 4.96 -6.32 5.19
N VAL A 198 5.16 -7.63 5.37
CA VAL A 198 4.37 -8.67 4.70
C VAL A 198 2.90 -8.62 5.15
N ASP A 199 2.65 -8.45 6.44
CA ASP A 199 1.30 -8.34 6.98
C ASP A 199 0.59 -7.08 6.46
N LYS A 200 1.29 -5.95 6.42
CA LYS A 200 0.76 -4.71 5.80
C LYS A 200 0.43 -4.89 4.33
N LEU A 201 1.26 -5.61 3.57
CA LEU A 201 0.96 -5.94 2.16
C LEU A 201 -0.26 -6.86 2.05
N CYS A 202 -0.34 -7.90 2.89
CA CYS A 202 -1.50 -8.79 2.92
C CYS A 202 -2.79 -8.02 3.23
N THR A 203 -2.77 -7.13 4.21
CA THR A 203 -3.91 -6.27 4.56
C THR A 203 -4.26 -5.35 3.39
N LYS A 204 -3.27 -4.67 2.77
CA LYS A 204 -3.51 -3.84 1.57
C LYS A 204 -4.22 -4.62 0.48
N TYR A 205 -3.70 -5.77 0.06
CA TYR A 205 -4.30 -6.53 -1.04
C TYR A 205 -5.61 -7.21 -0.65
N THR A 206 -5.81 -7.58 0.62
CA THR A 206 -7.12 -8.06 1.12
C THR A 206 -8.16 -6.96 1.05
N THR A 207 -7.80 -5.73 1.46
CA THR A 207 -8.66 -4.57 1.35
C THR A 207 -9.01 -4.28 -0.11
N MET A 208 -8.04 -4.32 -1.03
CA MET A 208 -8.30 -4.16 -2.46
C MET A 208 -9.22 -5.24 -3.01
N TRP A 209 -8.98 -6.51 -2.67
CA TRP A 209 -9.85 -7.62 -3.07
C TRP A 209 -11.30 -7.39 -2.63
N THR A 210 -11.52 -7.04 -1.36
CA THR A 210 -12.87 -6.81 -0.84
C THR A 210 -13.54 -5.59 -1.49
N LEU A 211 -12.85 -4.45 -1.62
CA LEU A 211 -13.40 -3.27 -2.29
C LEU A 211 -13.81 -3.56 -3.75
N TYR A 212 -13.02 -4.38 -4.45
CA TYR A 212 -13.27 -4.69 -5.85
C TYR A 212 -14.37 -5.76 -6.05
N THR A 213 -14.73 -6.49 -5.00
CA THR A 213 -15.88 -7.41 -5.02
C THR A 213 -17.18 -6.76 -4.57
N TYR A 214 -17.14 -5.51 -4.07
CA TYR A 214 -18.35 -4.79 -3.67
C TYR A 214 -19.25 -4.44 -4.85
N GLN A 215 -20.55 -4.40 -4.56
CA GLN A 215 -21.54 -3.78 -5.45
C GLN A 215 -21.25 -2.28 -5.57
N GLU A 216 -21.59 -1.70 -6.73
CA GLU A 216 -21.29 -0.29 -7.01
C GLU A 216 -21.87 0.65 -5.95
N ARG A 217 -23.09 0.41 -5.48
CA ARG A 217 -23.74 1.23 -4.44
C ARG A 217 -22.96 1.22 -3.12
N SER A 218 -22.46 0.05 -2.71
CA SER A 218 -21.63 -0.10 -1.51
C SER A 218 -20.30 0.61 -1.69
N LEU A 219 -19.67 0.46 -2.85
CA LEU A 219 -18.41 1.12 -3.16
C LEU A 219 -18.54 2.66 -3.21
N GLN A 220 -19.65 3.18 -3.73
CA GLN A 220 -19.98 4.62 -3.65
C GLN A 220 -20.18 5.07 -2.19
N SER A 221 -20.75 4.23 -1.34
CA SER A 221 -20.89 4.52 0.10
C SER A 221 -19.54 4.59 0.79
N VAL A 222 -18.67 3.63 0.52
CA VAL A 222 -17.28 3.63 1.00
C VAL A 222 -16.55 4.90 0.55
N LEU A 223 -16.68 5.30 -0.72
CA LEU A 223 -16.06 6.53 -1.23
C LEU A 223 -16.51 7.77 -0.44
N ARG A 224 -17.80 7.87 -0.11
CA ARG A 224 -18.32 8.97 0.71
C ARG A 224 -17.72 8.94 2.11
N GLY A 225 -17.61 7.75 2.72
CA GLY A 225 -16.97 7.57 4.02
C GLY A 225 -15.50 8.00 4.02
N MET A 226 -14.72 7.54 3.03
CA MET A 226 -13.31 7.94 2.86
C MET A 226 -13.16 9.46 2.70
N ARG A 227 -14.02 10.09 1.89
CA ARG A 227 -13.99 11.55 1.71
C ARG A 227 -14.40 12.32 2.97
N ALA A 228 -15.32 11.78 3.77
CA ALA A 228 -15.69 12.36 5.05
C ALA A 228 -14.51 12.26 6.04
N MET A 229 -13.85 11.10 6.12
CA MET A 229 -12.64 10.89 6.92
C MET A 229 -11.50 11.83 6.50
N GLY A 230 -11.35 12.11 5.21
CA GLY A 230 -10.33 13.06 4.72
C GLY A 230 -10.58 14.51 5.16
N ARG A 231 -11.80 14.86 5.57
CA ARG A 231 -12.17 16.19 6.09
C ARG A 231 -12.09 16.28 7.62
N ALA A 232 -12.04 15.15 8.31
CA ALA A 232 -11.83 15.11 9.76
C ALA A 232 -10.43 15.64 10.08
N ASP A 233 -10.32 16.41 11.15
CA ASP A 233 -9.03 16.90 11.62
C ASP A 233 -8.17 15.78 12.24
N ASP A 234 -6.90 16.09 12.52
CA ASP A 234 -5.96 15.11 13.07
C ASP A 234 -6.38 14.62 14.46
N GLU A 235 -7.02 15.47 15.27
CA GLU A 235 -7.47 15.14 16.61
C GLU A 235 -8.63 14.13 16.58
N GLU A 236 -9.63 14.37 15.74
CA GLU A 236 -10.76 13.46 15.52
C GLU A 236 -10.28 12.10 14.99
N ARG A 237 -9.38 12.10 13.99
CA ARG A 237 -8.82 10.87 13.44
C ARG A 237 -7.98 10.10 14.45
N GLY A 238 -7.13 10.78 15.20
CA GLY A 238 -6.36 10.19 16.29
C GLY A 238 -7.27 9.57 17.36
N THR A 239 -8.32 10.29 17.75
CA THR A 239 -9.32 9.79 18.71
C THR A 239 -10.02 8.54 18.21
N ARG A 240 -10.49 8.54 16.95
CA ARG A 240 -11.12 7.36 16.34
C ARG A 240 -10.17 6.18 16.23
N LEU A 241 -8.93 6.41 15.84
CA LEU A 241 -7.91 5.36 15.79
C LEU A 241 -7.70 4.75 17.18
N CYS A 242 -7.57 5.57 18.23
CA CYS A 242 -7.47 5.09 19.61
C CYS A 242 -8.69 4.29 20.06
N GLN A 243 -9.91 4.69 19.66
CA GLN A 243 -11.15 3.96 19.98
C GLN A 243 -11.23 2.59 19.30
N LEU A 244 -10.73 2.49 18.08
CA LEU A 244 -10.72 1.25 17.30
C LEU A 244 -9.53 0.33 17.68
N SER A 245 -8.43 0.93 18.14
CA SER A 245 -7.22 0.20 18.57
C SER A 245 -7.53 -0.77 19.70
N GLY A 246 -7.31 -2.06 19.47
CA GLY A 246 -7.55 -3.13 20.44
C GLY A 246 -9.00 -3.61 20.53
N VAL A 247 -9.93 -3.01 19.76
CA VAL A 247 -11.31 -3.49 19.61
C VAL A 247 -11.51 -4.16 18.26
N VAL A 248 -10.87 -3.62 17.21
CA VAL A 248 -10.99 -4.15 15.85
C VAL A 248 -10.04 -5.33 15.65
N ASP A 249 -10.60 -6.50 15.36
CA ASP A 249 -9.87 -7.72 14.99
C ASP A 249 -10.38 -8.31 13.65
N GLU A 250 -9.86 -9.46 13.24
CA GLU A 250 -10.26 -10.12 11.97
C GLU A 250 -11.73 -10.54 11.93
N SER A 251 -12.40 -10.67 13.08
CA SER A 251 -13.80 -11.07 13.19
C SER A 251 -14.78 -9.91 13.07
N CYS A 252 -14.30 -8.66 13.21
CA CYS A 252 -15.12 -7.47 13.05
C CYS A 252 -15.66 -7.31 11.62
N GLU A 253 -16.76 -6.55 11.53
CA GLU A 253 -17.32 -6.12 10.24
C GLU A 253 -16.25 -5.44 9.39
N TYR A 254 -16.31 -5.67 8.07
CA TYR A 254 -15.27 -5.21 7.16
C TYR A 254 -15.15 -3.69 7.16
N GLU A 255 -16.25 -2.97 7.29
CA GLU A 255 -16.30 -1.51 7.33
C GLU A 255 -15.47 -0.95 8.50
N LEU A 256 -15.54 -1.58 9.67
CA LEU A 256 -14.72 -1.20 10.83
C LEU A 256 -13.24 -1.50 10.61
N ARG A 257 -12.93 -2.65 10.01
CA ARG A 257 -11.56 -3.01 9.65
C ARG A 257 -10.97 -2.08 8.60
N LEU A 258 -11.77 -1.69 7.61
CA LEU A 258 -11.40 -0.72 6.59
C LEU A 258 -11.16 0.66 7.22
N GLU A 259 -12.06 1.12 8.10
CA GLU A 259 -11.89 2.39 8.82
C GLU A 259 -10.59 2.40 9.63
N HIS A 260 -10.37 1.37 10.47
CA HIS A 260 -9.14 1.22 11.25
C HIS A 260 -7.89 1.27 10.36
N TYR A 261 -7.87 0.47 9.28
CA TYR A 261 -6.76 0.42 8.35
C TYR A 261 -6.49 1.77 7.66
N LEU A 262 -7.52 2.49 7.24
CA LEU A 262 -7.35 3.81 6.61
C LEU A 262 -6.82 4.86 7.59
N LEU A 263 -7.22 4.78 8.86
CA LEU A 263 -6.71 5.66 9.91
C LEU A 263 -5.23 5.36 10.21
N GLU A 264 -4.82 4.10 10.23
CA GLU A 264 -3.40 3.71 10.40
C GLU A 264 -2.50 4.18 9.26
N VAL A 265 -3.01 4.15 8.02
CA VAL A 265 -2.28 4.59 6.82
C VAL A 265 -2.12 6.12 6.79
N GLY A 266 -3.02 6.86 7.44
CA GLY A 266 -2.99 8.31 7.53
C GLY A 266 -3.42 9.03 6.25
N ILE A 267 -3.39 10.37 6.27
CA ILE A 267 -4.00 11.20 5.21
C ILE A 267 -3.37 10.98 3.82
N GLY A 268 -2.03 10.86 3.77
CA GLY A 268 -1.32 10.71 2.50
C GLY A 268 -1.70 9.41 1.77
N GLY A 269 -1.93 8.32 2.51
CA GLY A 269 -2.41 7.09 1.88
C GLY A 269 -3.93 7.04 1.74
N LEU A 270 -4.71 7.77 2.54
CA LEU A 270 -6.16 7.90 2.34
C LEU A 270 -6.49 8.45 0.95
N ASP A 271 -5.73 9.44 0.45
CA ASP A 271 -5.91 9.97 -0.91
C ASP A 271 -5.63 8.91 -1.99
N GLU A 272 -4.60 8.06 -1.80
CA GLU A 272 -4.33 6.92 -2.68
C GLU A 272 -5.53 5.95 -2.70
N TRP A 273 -6.12 5.67 -1.52
CA TRP A 273 -7.29 4.80 -1.40
C TRP A 273 -8.55 5.37 -2.04
N VAL A 274 -8.78 6.68 -1.91
CA VAL A 274 -9.86 7.39 -2.61
C VAL A 274 -9.69 7.19 -4.12
N GLN A 275 -8.48 7.33 -4.66
CA GLN A 275 -8.21 7.10 -6.08
C GLN A 275 -8.43 5.64 -6.51
N PHE A 276 -8.08 4.66 -5.66
CA PHE A 276 -8.37 3.25 -5.94
C PHE A 276 -9.87 2.97 -6.04
N VAL A 277 -10.66 3.53 -5.12
CA VAL A 277 -12.12 3.37 -5.12
C VAL A 277 -12.74 4.08 -6.33
N GLU A 278 -12.31 5.30 -6.64
CA GLU A 278 -12.77 6.02 -7.83
C GLU A 278 -12.43 5.27 -9.12
N THR A 279 -11.23 4.68 -9.19
CA THR A 279 -10.84 3.83 -10.32
C THR A 279 -11.77 2.63 -10.42
N GLY A 280 -12.01 1.91 -9.32
CA GLY A 280 -12.93 0.78 -9.28
C GLY A 280 -14.38 1.12 -9.66
N LEU A 281 -14.84 2.34 -9.36
CA LEU A 281 -16.16 2.84 -9.78
C LEU A 281 -16.24 3.19 -11.26
N ARG A 282 -15.12 3.50 -11.92
CA ARG A 282 -15.06 3.71 -13.37
C ARG A 282 -15.03 2.40 -14.16
N LEU A 283 -14.63 1.30 -13.50
CA LEU A 283 -14.68 -0.05 -14.07
C LEU A 283 -16.10 -0.60 -14.00
N GLY A 284 -16.49 -1.38 -15.01
CA GLY A 284 -17.71 -2.19 -14.93
C GLY A 284 -17.59 -3.27 -13.86
N GLU A 285 -18.73 -3.76 -13.34
CA GLU A 285 -18.76 -4.75 -12.26
C GLU A 285 -17.96 -6.03 -12.57
N GLU A 286 -18.08 -6.54 -13.81
CA GLU A 286 -17.32 -7.73 -14.24
C GLU A 286 -15.81 -7.49 -14.27
N GLU A 287 -15.38 -6.32 -14.73
CA GLU A 287 -13.95 -5.96 -14.76
C GLU A 287 -13.41 -5.76 -13.34
N ARG A 288 -14.19 -5.08 -12.49
CA ARG A 288 -13.85 -4.90 -11.07
C ARG A 288 -13.72 -6.26 -10.36
N ALA A 289 -14.65 -7.19 -10.59
CA ALA A 289 -14.58 -8.53 -10.03
C ALA A 289 -13.34 -9.31 -10.48
N ARG A 290 -12.93 -9.19 -11.77
CA ARG A 290 -11.68 -9.79 -12.26
C ARG A 290 -10.45 -9.25 -11.54
N TRP A 291 -10.39 -7.93 -11.31
CA TRP A 291 -9.34 -7.30 -10.50
C TRP A 291 -9.36 -7.78 -9.04
N GLY A 292 -10.56 -7.94 -8.46
CA GLY A 292 -10.74 -8.51 -7.13
C GLY A 292 -10.09 -9.90 -7.02
N VAL A 293 -10.31 -10.77 -8.02
CA VAL A 293 -9.67 -12.10 -8.06
C VAL A 293 -8.14 -11.99 -8.07
N VAL A 294 -7.58 -11.11 -8.91
CA VAL A 294 -6.12 -10.90 -8.97
C VAL A 294 -5.55 -10.48 -7.62
N TYR A 295 -6.20 -9.53 -6.92
CA TYR A 295 -5.75 -9.12 -5.59
C TYR A 295 -5.87 -10.25 -4.55
N GLY A 296 -6.93 -11.07 -4.64
CA GLY A 296 -7.05 -12.28 -3.82
C GLY A 296 -5.92 -13.27 -4.07
N GLU A 297 -5.54 -13.49 -5.33
CA GLU A 297 -4.40 -14.35 -5.69
C GLU A 297 -3.06 -13.80 -5.15
N VAL A 298 -2.89 -12.47 -5.13
CA VAL A 298 -1.71 -11.82 -4.52
C VAL A 298 -1.63 -12.13 -3.02
N VAL A 299 -2.75 -12.01 -2.29
CA VAL A 299 -2.78 -12.33 -0.84
C VAL A 299 -2.39 -13.78 -0.59
N MET A 300 -2.97 -14.70 -1.36
CA MET A 300 -2.66 -16.13 -1.24
C MET A 300 -1.19 -16.42 -1.53
N PHE A 301 -0.65 -15.82 -2.60
CA PHE A 301 0.75 -15.97 -2.96
C PHE A 301 1.69 -15.42 -1.88
N LEU A 302 1.41 -14.24 -1.33
CA LEU A 302 2.23 -13.64 -0.27
C LEU A 302 2.25 -14.51 0.99
N ARG A 303 1.09 -14.99 1.43
CA ARG A 303 0.98 -15.87 2.61
C ARG A 303 1.76 -17.16 2.42
N GLU A 304 1.62 -17.78 1.26
CA GLU A 304 2.33 -19.02 0.95
C GLU A 304 3.85 -18.79 0.84
N ALA A 305 4.27 -17.70 0.19
CA ALA A 305 5.67 -17.33 0.05
C ALA A 305 6.34 -17.04 1.40
N ALA A 306 5.62 -16.43 2.34
CA ALA A 306 6.12 -16.11 3.67
C ALA A 306 6.27 -17.34 4.58
N LEU A 307 5.46 -18.39 4.38
CA LEU A 307 5.52 -19.62 5.18
C LEU A 307 6.72 -20.52 4.84
N GLY A 308 7.32 -20.36 3.65
CA GLY A 308 8.58 -21.00 3.26
C GLY A 308 8.43 -22.33 2.54
#